data_AF-R9IUD5-F1
#
_entry.id   AF-R9IUD5-F1
#
_cell.length_a   1.000
_cell.length_b   1.000
_cell.length_c   1.000
_cell.angle_alpha   90.00
_cell.angle_beta   90.00
_cell.angle_gamma   90.00
#
_symmetry.space_group_name_H-M   'P 1'
#
loop_
_entity.id
_entity.type
_entity.pdbx_description
1 polymer ?
#
loop_
_entity_poly.entity_id
_entity_poly.type
_entity_poly.pdbx_seq_one_letter_code
_entity_poly.pdbx_strand_id
1 'polypeptide(L)'
;MGKITVEECVADGVVIEGLKVITPQVFGDNRGFFMETYNYNDFKEAGIDQVFVQDNQSASKKGVLRGLHFQKEFPQDKLVRAVRGEVFDVAVDLRAGSKTFGKWFGVLLSEENKKQFFVPKNFAHGFLVLSDYAEFCYKCTDFYHPNDEGGLLWSDPDIGIQWPIPEGMELIFSEKDLKWGGIKDFKR
;
A
#
# COMPACT_ATOMS: atom_id res chain seq x y z
N MET A 1 10.15 23.07 3.09
CA MET A 1 9.21 22.42 4.00
C MET A 1 7.82 22.63 3.47
N GLY A 2 7.08 21.55 3.27
CA GLY A 2 5.66 21.60 2.89
C GLY A 2 5.34 21.36 1.41
N LYS A 3 6.15 20.56 0.70
CA LYS A 3 5.83 20.11 -0.67
C LYS A 3 4.90 18.89 -0.70
N ILE A 4 4.38 18.48 0.44
CA ILE A 4 3.44 17.36 0.56
C ILE A 4 2.27 17.77 1.44
N THR A 5 1.09 17.25 1.12
CA THR A 5 -0.06 17.20 2.03
C THR A 5 -0.21 15.77 2.52
N VAL A 6 -0.54 15.59 3.80
CA VAL A 6 -0.71 14.28 4.43
C VAL A 6 -2.09 14.16 5.03
N GLU A 7 -2.78 13.07 4.68
CA GLU A 7 -4.12 12.73 5.13
C GLU A 7 -4.03 11.50 6.06
N GLU A 8 -4.72 11.56 7.20
CA GLU A 8 -4.90 10.40 8.08
C GLU A 8 -5.90 9.41 7.47
N CYS A 9 -5.66 8.12 7.66
CA CYS A 9 -6.56 7.07 7.20
C CYS A 9 -7.57 6.73 8.30
N VAL A 10 -8.86 6.75 7.97
CA VAL A 10 -9.96 6.51 8.91
C VAL A 10 -10.78 5.31 8.46
N ALA A 11 -11.03 4.37 9.37
CA ALA A 11 -11.93 3.24 9.18
C ALA A 11 -12.98 3.22 10.29
N ASP A 12 -14.26 3.16 9.92
CA ASP A 12 -15.40 3.17 10.86
C ASP A 12 -15.36 4.32 11.87
N GLY A 13 -14.92 5.51 11.42
CA GLY A 13 -14.81 6.70 12.27
C GLY A 13 -13.61 6.72 13.22
N VAL A 14 -12.71 5.74 13.13
CA VAL A 14 -11.49 5.65 13.94
C VAL A 14 -10.26 5.80 13.05
N VAL A 15 -9.31 6.65 13.47
CA VAL A 15 -8.02 6.82 12.78
C VAL A 15 -7.19 5.54 12.93
N ILE A 16 -6.68 5.02 11.81
CA ILE A 16 -5.69 3.93 11.79
C ILE A 16 -4.31 4.56 11.98
N GLU A 17 -3.81 4.52 13.21
CA GLU A 17 -2.58 5.22 13.60
C GLU A 17 -1.38 4.88 12.70
N GLY A 18 -0.70 5.90 12.19
CA GLY A 18 0.51 5.76 11.36
C GLY A 18 0.28 5.52 9.87
N LEU A 19 -0.90 5.03 9.48
CA LEU A 19 -1.26 4.83 8.07
C LEU A 19 -1.63 6.18 7.43
N LYS A 20 -1.00 6.53 6.30
CA LYS A 20 -1.06 7.88 5.74
C LYS A 20 -1.16 7.87 4.22
N VAL A 21 -2.02 8.73 3.66
CA VAL A 21 -2.03 9.07 2.24
C VAL A 21 -1.29 10.38 2.04
N ILE A 22 -0.37 10.42 1.08
CA ILE A 22 0.52 11.55 0.85
C ILE A 22 0.31 12.04 -0.57
N THR A 23 0.04 13.34 -0.71
CA THR A 23 -0.11 13.99 -2.02
C THR A 23 1.08 14.94 -2.23
N PRO A 24 1.99 14.67 -3.17
CA PRO A 24 3.08 15.57 -3.48
C PRO A 24 2.59 16.77 -4.29
N GLN A 25 3.22 17.92 -4.10
CA GLN A 25 3.04 19.07 -4.96
C GLN A 25 3.64 18.79 -6.34
N VAL A 26 2.83 18.99 -7.38
CA VAL A 26 3.21 18.78 -8.79
C VAL A 26 3.42 20.13 -9.47
N PHE A 27 4.57 20.32 -10.07
CA PHE A 27 4.93 21.53 -10.82
C PHE A 27 4.92 21.23 -12.31
N GLY A 28 3.89 21.69 -13.02
CA GLY A 28 3.74 21.50 -14.46
C GLY A 28 4.20 22.69 -15.28
N ASP A 29 4.79 22.44 -16.45
CA ASP A 29 5.06 23.43 -17.50
C ASP A 29 4.95 22.80 -18.89
N ASN A 30 5.31 23.55 -19.95
CA ASN A 30 5.21 23.09 -21.33
C ASN A 30 6.11 21.89 -21.67
N ARG A 31 7.03 21.47 -20.78
CA ARG A 31 7.90 20.30 -20.95
C ARG A 31 7.32 19.04 -20.31
N GLY A 32 6.32 19.19 -19.43
CA GLY A 32 5.76 18.11 -18.63
C GLY A 32 5.54 18.53 -17.18
N PHE A 33 5.91 17.68 -16.22
CA PHE A 33 5.82 17.99 -14.81
C PHE A 33 7.05 17.51 -14.02
N PHE A 34 7.27 18.15 -12.88
CA PHE A 34 8.25 17.78 -11.86
C PHE A 34 7.54 17.63 -10.52
N MET A 35 7.97 16.67 -9.71
CA MET A 35 7.57 16.55 -8.31
C MET A 35 8.70 15.93 -7.50
N GLU A 36 8.85 16.36 -6.26
CA GLU A 36 9.68 15.65 -5.29
C GLU A 36 8.87 14.47 -4.77
N THR A 37 9.26 13.27 -5.21
CA THR A 37 8.55 12.04 -4.86
C THR A 37 8.88 11.60 -3.44
N TYR A 38 10.03 12.03 -2.93
CA TYR A 38 10.45 11.82 -1.55
C TYR A 38 11.46 12.90 -1.15
N ASN A 39 11.24 13.52 -0.01
CA ASN A 39 12.15 14.45 0.63
C ASN A 39 12.19 14.10 2.13
N TYR A 40 13.34 13.68 2.65
CA TYR A 40 13.44 13.17 4.02
C TYR A 40 12.94 14.19 5.06
N ASN A 41 13.24 15.48 4.88
CA ASN A 41 12.84 16.50 5.87
C ASN A 41 11.32 16.71 5.86
N ASP A 42 10.69 16.80 4.68
CA ASP A 42 9.23 16.95 4.58
C ASP A 42 8.50 15.72 5.16
N PHE A 43 9.00 14.51 4.89
CA PHE A 43 8.43 13.27 5.42
C PHE A 43 8.63 13.15 6.93
N LYS A 44 9.83 13.48 7.43
CA LYS A 44 10.13 13.49 8.86
C LYS A 44 9.22 14.46 9.62
N GLU A 45 9.00 15.66 9.09
CA GLU A 45 8.06 16.63 9.67
C GLU A 45 6.62 16.13 9.67
N ALA A 46 6.24 15.36 8.66
CA ALA A 46 4.97 14.66 8.62
C ALA A 46 4.91 13.43 9.55
N GLY A 47 5.92 13.17 10.37
CA GLY A 47 6.00 12.02 11.28
C GLY A 47 6.28 10.70 10.56
N ILE A 48 7.08 10.75 9.48
CA ILE A 48 7.63 9.60 8.76
C ILE A 48 9.15 9.80 8.70
N ASP A 49 9.84 9.44 9.78
CA ASP A 49 11.28 9.65 9.97
C ASP A 49 12.14 8.44 9.62
N GLN A 50 11.52 7.41 9.05
CA GLN A 50 12.15 6.16 8.63
C GLN A 50 13.17 6.38 7.51
N VAL A 51 14.21 5.54 7.50
CA VAL A 51 15.18 5.48 6.41
C VAL A 51 14.79 4.36 5.47
N PHE A 52 14.46 4.72 4.23
CA PHE A 52 14.21 3.74 3.16
C PHE A 52 15.54 3.27 2.57
N VAL A 53 15.74 1.95 2.49
CA VAL A 53 17.00 1.31 2.08
C VAL A 53 16.88 0.48 0.81
N GLN A 54 15.66 0.27 0.32
CA GLN A 54 15.39 -0.53 -0.87
C GLN A 54 14.28 0.12 -1.71
N ASP A 55 14.45 0.07 -3.03
CA ASP A 55 13.47 0.47 -4.03
C ASP A 55 13.09 -0.73 -4.88
N ASN A 56 11.79 -0.97 -5.01
CA ASN A 56 11.23 -2.04 -5.83
C ASN A 56 10.27 -1.44 -6.86
N GLN A 57 10.14 -2.12 -7.99
CA GLN A 57 9.19 -1.77 -9.04
C GLN A 57 8.57 -3.04 -9.61
N SER A 58 7.27 -3.00 -9.86
CA SER A 58 6.54 -4.07 -10.51
C SER A 58 5.64 -3.52 -11.61
N ALA A 59 5.36 -4.36 -12.59
CA ALA A 59 4.39 -4.08 -13.65
C ALA A 59 3.34 -5.18 -13.68
N SER A 60 2.08 -4.81 -13.87
CA SER A 60 0.96 -5.73 -13.79
C SER A 60 -0.13 -5.33 -14.79
N LYS A 61 -0.81 -6.33 -15.37
CA LYS A 61 -1.99 -6.13 -16.23
C LYS A 61 -3.25 -5.97 -15.39
N LYS A 62 -4.32 -5.46 -16.00
CA LYS A 62 -5.66 -5.38 -15.41
C LYS A 62 -6.09 -6.68 -14.72
N GLY A 63 -6.77 -6.54 -13.58
CA GLY A 63 -7.30 -7.67 -12.82
C GLY A 63 -6.26 -8.40 -11.98
N VAL A 64 -4.96 -8.09 -12.11
CA VAL A 64 -3.95 -8.62 -11.20
C VAL A 64 -4.20 -8.06 -9.79
N LEU A 65 -4.37 -8.98 -8.84
CA LEU A 65 -4.42 -8.67 -7.42
C LEU A 65 -3.20 -9.31 -6.75
N ARG A 66 -2.37 -8.48 -6.12
CA ARG A 66 -1.23 -8.94 -5.33
C ARG A 66 -1.52 -8.71 -3.86
N GLY A 67 -1.31 -9.74 -3.04
CA GLY A 67 -1.49 -9.64 -1.60
C GLY A 67 -2.69 -10.42 -1.06
N LEU A 68 -2.99 -10.26 0.23
CA LEU A 68 -2.31 -9.33 1.15
C LEU A 68 -1.01 -9.94 1.69
N HIS A 69 0.07 -9.16 1.75
CA HIS A 69 1.40 -9.61 2.21
C HIS A 69 1.91 -8.79 3.38
N PHE A 70 2.63 -9.46 4.28
CA PHE A 70 3.39 -8.84 5.37
C PHE A 70 4.69 -9.61 5.62
N GLN A 71 5.56 -9.04 6.44
CA GLN A 71 6.80 -9.66 6.92
C GLN A 71 6.64 -10.00 8.41
N LYS A 72 7.15 -11.16 8.84
CA LYS A 72 6.95 -11.68 10.21
C LYS A 72 8.00 -11.14 11.18
N GLU A 73 9.26 -11.54 10.98
CA GLU A 73 10.40 -11.24 11.86
C GLU A 73 11.08 -9.93 11.47
N PHE A 74 11.08 -9.58 10.19
CA PHE A 74 11.73 -8.39 9.62
C PHE A 74 10.70 -7.45 8.99
N PRO A 75 9.74 -6.91 9.78
CA PRO A 75 8.69 -6.06 9.26
C PRO A 75 9.24 -4.77 8.64
N GLN A 76 8.62 -4.34 7.54
CA GLN A 76 9.03 -3.18 6.76
C GLN A 76 7.93 -2.13 6.73
N ASP A 77 8.28 -0.85 6.84
CA ASP A 77 7.41 0.22 6.37
C ASP A 77 7.58 0.33 4.86
N LYS A 78 6.49 0.68 4.17
CA LYS A 78 6.46 0.83 2.72
C LYS A 78 5.96 2.22 2.35
N LEU A 79 6.58 2.85 1.36
CA LEU A 79 6.04 4.03 0.69
C LEU A 79 5.78 3.67 -0.77
N VAL A 80 4.50 3.62 -1.15
CA VAL A 80 4.07 2.99 -2.39
C VAL A 80 3.32 3.97 -3.30
N ARG A 81 3.39 3.78 -4.62
CA ARG A 81 2.67 4.59 -5.61
C ARG A 81 2.57 3.92 -6.98
N ALA A 82 1.55 4.30 -7.75
CA ALA A 82 1.49 4.02 -9.18
C ALA A 82 2.21 5.13 -9.97
N VAL A 83 3.22 4.76 -10.76
CA VAL A 83 3.90 5.70 -11.69
C VAL A 83 3.28 5.68 -13.07
N ARG A 84 2.57 4.60 -13.41
CA ARG A 84 1.79 4.44 -14.63
C ARG A 84 0.49 3.72 -14.33
N GLY A 85 -0.59 4.10 -15.00
CA GLY A 85 -1.91 3.47 -14.83
C GLY A 85 -2.53 3.72 -13.45
N GLU A 86 -3.38 2.79 -13.01
CA GLU A 86 -4.21 2.94 -11.81
C GLU A 86 -4.33 1.62 -11.04
N VAL A 87 -4.17 1.70 -9.72
CA VAL A 87 -4.40 0.60 -8.78
C VAL A 87 -5.28 1.04 -7.62
N PHE A 88 -6.06 0.12 -7.07
CA PHE A 88 -6.65 0.25 -5.74
C PHE A 88 -5.75 -0.44 -4.74
N ASP A 89 -5.08 0.33 -3.89
CA ASP A 89 -4.12 -0.15 -2.91
C ASP A 89 -4.75 -0.24 -1.51
N VAL A 90 -4.45 -1.30 -0.77
CA VAL A 90 -5.08 -1.65 0.50
C VAL A 90 -4.03 -1.99 1.55
N ALA A 91 -4.26 -1.48 2.77
CA ALA A 91 -3.53 -1.89 3.96
C ALA A 91 -4.49 -2.39 5.06
N VAL A 92 -4.09 -3.42 5.78
CA VAL A 92 -4.81 -4.00 6.93
C VAL A 92 -3.92 -3.95 8.16
N ASP A 93 -4.44 -3.42 9.27
CA ASP A 93 -3.70 -3.31 10.53
C ASP A 93 -3.60 -4.66 11.24
N LEU A 94 -2.38 -5.19 11.39
CA LEU A 94 -2.10 -6.45 12.09
C LEU A 94 -1.36 -6.24 13.42
N ARG A 95 -1.33 -5.01 13.93
CA ARG A 95 -0.63 -4.70 15.18
C ARG A 95 -1.42 -5.26 16.36
N ALA A 96 -0.84 -6.26 17.02
CA ALA A 96 -1.38 -6.81 18.26
C ALA A 96 -1.66 -5.69 19.28
N GLY A 97 -2.87 -5.68 19.83
CA GLY A 97 -3.33 -4.66 20.79
C GLY A 97 -3.77 -3.33 20.18
N SER A 98 -3.69 -3.15 18.86
CA SER A 98 -4.23 -1.98 18.17
C SER A 98 -5.75 -1.91 18.31
N LYS A 99 -6.28 -0.69 18.54
CA LYS A 99 -7.73 -0.42 18.52
C LYS A 99 -8.35 -0.63 17.13
N THR A 100 -7.53 -0.59 16.09
CA THR A 100 -7.91 -0.80 14.70
C THR A 100 -7.43 -2.14 14.16
N PHE A 101 -7.05 -3.10 15.02
CA PHE A 101 -6.65 -4.43 14.56
C PHE A 101 -7.72 -5.06 13.65
N GLY A 102 -7.30 -5.56 12.48
CA GLY A 102 -8.17 -6.12 11.44
C GLY A 102 -8.95 -5.10 10.62
N LYS A 103 -8.87 -3.80 10.96
CA LYS A 103 -9.42 -2.73 10.11
C LYS A 103 -8.52 -2.51 8.91
N TRP A 104 -9.14 -2.10 7.81
CA TRP A 104 -8.46 -1.86 6.55
C TRP A 104 -8.78 -0.46 6.03
N PHE A 105 -7.91 0.05 5.17
CA PHE A 105 -8.14 1.26 4.39
C PHE A 105 -7.67 1.03 2.96
N GLY A 106 -8.44 1.53 2.01
CA GLY A 106 -8.13 1.45 0.59
C GLY A 106 -8.01 2.83 -0.05
N VAL A 107 -7.07 2.99 -0.98
CA VAL A 107 -6.82 4.24 -1.68
C VAL A 107 -6.56 3.99 -3.16
N LEU A 108 -7.14 4.85 -4.01
CA LEU A 108 -6.83 4.87 -5.43
C LEU A 108 -5.47 5.55 -5.65
N LEU A 109 -4.52 4.84 -6.23
CA LEU A 109 -3.21 5.38 -6.62
C LEU A 109 -3.10 5.34 -8.13
N SER A 110 -2.83 6.49 -8.75
CA SER A 110 -2.72 6.56 -10.21
C SER A 110 -1.61 7.49 -10.67
N GLU A 111 -1.24 7.31 -11.93
CA GLU A 111 -0.39 8.25 -12.63
C GLU A 111 -1.03 9.64 -12.74
N GLU A 112 -2.34 9.81 -12.58
CA GLU A 112 -2.95 11.14 -12.62
C GLU A 112 -2.92 11.81 -11.25
N ASN A 113 -3.34 11.10 -10.20
CA ASN A 113 -3.47 11.70 -8.87
C ASN A 113 -2.13 11.84 -8.14
N LYS A 114 -1.08 11.13 -8.58
CA LYS A 114 0.28 11.13 -8.03
C LYS A 114 0.36 10.82 -6.53
N LYS A 115 -0.72 10.31 -5.93
CA LYS A 115 -0.78 9.99 -4.51
C LYS A 115 0.21 8.88 -4.19
N GLN A 116 0.67 8.89 -2.96
CA GLN A 116 1.47 7.84 -2.37
C GLN A 116 0.77 7.35 -1.11
N PHE A 117 1.06 6.11 -0.75
CA PHE A 117 0.51 5.50 0.45
C PHE A 117 1.64 4.99 1.32
N PHE A 118 1.71 5.50 2.54
CA PHE A 118 2.66 5.06 3.52
C PHE A 118 2.01 3.99 4.39
N VAL A 119 2.54 2.77 4.33
CA VAL A 119 2.06 1.59 5.03
C VAL A 119 3.08 1.21 6.11
N PRO A 120 2.74 1.34 7.40
CA PRO A 120 3.68 1.04 8.46
C PRO A 120 4.02 -0.45 8.58
N LYS A 121 5.07 -0.75 9.35
CA LYS A 121 5.37 -2.10 9.84
C LYS A 121 4.16 -2.76 10.50
N ASN A 122 4.06 -4.08 10.34
CA ASN A 122 2.99 -4.91 10.90
C ASN A 122 1.60 -4.57 10.34
N PHE A 123 1.56 -4.17 9.07
CA PHE A 123 0.36 -4.15 8.25
C PHE A 123 0.48 -5.22 7.16
N ALA A 124 -0.65 -5.80 6.76
CA ALA A 124 -0.73 -6.51 5.50
C ALA A 124 -1.03 -5.52 4.37
N HIS A 125 -0.41 -5.70 3.22
CA HIS A 125 -0.50 -4.77 2.08
C HIS A 125 -0.80 -5.53 0.79
N GLY A 126 -1.63 -4.95 -0.08
CA GLY A 126 -1.89 -5.48 -1.40
C GLY A 126 -2.57 -4.47 -2.31
N PHE A 127 -2.69 -4.78 -3.60
CA PHE A 127 -3.36 -3.90 -4.56
C PHE A 127 -4.03 -4.68 -5.69
N LEU A 128 -5.06 -4.08 -6.27
CA LEU A 128 -5.75 -4.51 -7.49
C LEU A 128 -5.47 -3.53 -8.63
N VAL A 129 -5.06 -4.04 -9.79
CA VAL A 129 -4.84 -3.21 -10.99
C VAL A 129 -6.16 -2.97 -11.72
N LEU A 130 -6.53 -1.70 -11.86
CA LEU A 130 -7.80 -1.27 -12.45
C LEU A 130 -7.66 -0.87 -13.93
N SER A 131 -6.56 -0.23 -14.29
CA SER A 131 -6.23 0.10 -15.69
C SER A 131 -5.76 -1.15 -16.45
N ASP A 132 -5.66 -1.04 -17.78
CA ASP A 132 -5.15 -2.13 -18.64
C ASP A 132 -3.74 -2.60 -18.24
N TYR A 133 -2.96 -1.66 -17.72
CA TYR A 133 -1.59 -1.86 -17.25
C TYR A 133 -1.27 -0.84 -16.14
N ALA A 134 -0.50 -1.25 -15.14
CA ALA A 134 0.02 -0.36 -14.11
C ALA A 134 1.48 -0.68 -13.77
N GLU A 135 2.27 0.38 -13.55
CA GLU A 135 3.61 0.29 -12.96
C GLU A 135 3.57 0.84 -11.55
N PHE A 136 4.03 0.03 -10.61
CA PHE A 136 3.92 0.27 -9.19
C PHE A 136 5.30 0.28 -8.55
N CYS A 137 5.67 1.40 -7.94
CA CYS A 137 6.95 1.58 -7.25
C CYS A 137 6.72 1.57 -5.74
N TYR A 138 7.65 0.98 -5.00
CA TYR A 138 7.62 1.02 -3.55
C TYR A 138 9.01 1.06 -2.94
N LYS A 139 9.14 1.88 -1.89
CA LYS A 139 10.30 1.94 -1.01
C LYS A 139 10.08 1.09 0.22
N CYS A 140 11.13 0.43 0.71
CA CYS A 140 11.09 -0.33 1.97
C CYS A 140 12.17 0.13 2.95
N THR A 141 11.86 0.04 4.25
CA THR A 141 12.80 0.37 5.34
C THR A 141 13.70 -0.79 5.77
N ASP A 142 13.58 -1.94 5.12
CA ASP A 142 14.46 -3.09 5.34
C ASP A 142 14.69 -3.84 4.02
N PHE A 143 15.68 -4.72 4.00
CA PHE A 143 16.02 -5.53 2.84
C PHE A 143 15.07 -6.72 2.65
N TYR A 144 15.01 -7.27 1.44
CA TYR A 144 14.20 -8.45 1.17
C TYR A 144 14.72 -9.70 1.91
N HIS A 145 13.84 -10.32 2.70
CA HIS A 145 14.08 -11.60 3.39
C HIS A 145 13.15 -12.69 2.81
N PRO A 146 13.63 -13.58 1.93
CA PRO A 146 12.75 -14.48 1.15
C PRO A 146 11.90 -15.45 1.98
N ASN A 147 12.34 -15.80 3.19
CA ASN A 147 11.64 -16.75 4.06
C ASN A 147 10.77 -16.07 5.12
N ASP A 148 10.69 -14.75 5.09
CA ASP A 148 10.02 -13.96 6.13
C ASP A 148 8.60 -13.50 5.74
N GLU A 149 8.18 -13.81 4.52
CA GLU A 149 6.86 -13.43 4.04
C GLU A 149 5.75 -14.24 4.74
N GLY A 150 4.68 -13.53 5.09
CA GLY A 150 3.37 -14.10 5.39
C GLY A 150 2.31 -13.42 4.50
N GLY A 151 1.10 -13.96 4.53
CA GLY A 151 -0.01 -13.35 3.83
C GLY A 151 -1.36 -13.66 4.44
N LEU A 152 -2.36 -12.91 3.98
CA LEU A 152 -3.77 -13.07 4.31
C LEU A 152 -4.57 -13.24 3.03
N LEU A 153 -5.63 -14.02 3.13
CA LEU A 153 -6.62 -14.17 2.07
C LEU A 153 -7.18 -12.79 1.69
N TRP A 154 -7.04 -12.40 0.42
CA TRP A 154 -7.48 -11.09 -0.08
C TRP A 154 -8.99 -10.84 0.09
N SER A 155 -9.77 -11.92 0.08
CA SER A 155 -11.24 -11.94 0.18
C SER A 155 -11.74 -12.41 1.55
N ASP A 156 -10.91 -12.31 2.59
CA ASP A 156 -11.28 -12.70 3.95
C ASP A 156 -12.56 -11.96 4.42
N PRO A 157 -13.66 -12.68 4.71
CA PRO A 157 -14.91 -12.07 5.13
C PRO A 157 -14.83 -11.39 6.51
N ASP A 158 -13.86 -11.75 7.36
CA ASP A 158 -13.68 -11.13 8.67
C ASP A 158 -13.03 -9.74 8.57
N ILE A 159 -12.22 -9.50 7.52
CA ILE A 159 -11.69 -8.17 7.19
C ILE A 159 -12.71 -7.40 6.34
N GLY A 160 -13.33 -8.07 5.37
CA GLY A 160 -14.41 -7.52 4.56
C GLY A 160 -13.97 -6.40 3.61
N ILE A 161 -12.80 -6.54 2.98
CA ILE A 161 -12.28 -5.54 2.03
C ILE A 161 -13.23 -5.38 0.85
N GLN A 162 -13.63 -4.13 0.59
CA GLN A 162 -14.47 -3.78 -0.55
C GLN A 162 -13.59 -3.44 -1.75
N TRP A 163 -13.15 -4.47 -2.47
CA TRP A 163 -12.37 -4.32 -3.69
C TRP A 163 -13.27 -3.78 -4.82
N PRO A 164 -12.88 -2.70 -5.53
CA PRO A 164 -13.68 -2.12 -6.61
C PRO A 164 -13.52 -2.94 -7.90
N ILE A 165 -14.03 -4.16 -7.90
CA ILE A 165 -13.96 -5.10 -9.03
C ILE A 165 -15.09 -4.77 -10.01
N PRO A 166 -14.81 -4.24 -11.20
CA PRO A 166 -15.84 -3.97 -12.20
C PRO A 166 -16.48 -5.25 -12.70
N GLU A 167 -17.74 -5.17 -13.15
CA GLU A 167 -18.44 -6.28 -13.75
C GLU A 167 -17.64 -6.87 -14.93
N GLY A 168 -17.47 -8.19 -14.95
CA GLY A 168 -16.72 -8.91 -15.98
C GLY A 168 -15.19 -8.84 -15.85
N MET A 169 -14.63 -8.20 -14.82
CA MET A 169 -13.19 -8.26 -14.56
C MET A 169 -12.78 -9.66 -14.06
N GLU A 170 -11.89 -10.32 -14.78
CA GLU A 170 -11.23 -11.54 -14.31
C GLU A 170 -10.09 -11.19 -13.36
N LEU A 171 -10.08 -11.78 -12.17
CA LEU A 171 -9.01 -11.60 -11.21
C LEU A 171 -7.87 -12.58 -11.43
N ILE A 172 -6.64 -12.08 -11.31
CA ILE A 172 -5.42 -12.84 -11.59
C ILE A 172 -4.53 -12.78 -10.36
N PHE A 173 -4.15 -13.95 -9.85
CA PHE A 173 -3.36 -14.10 -8.64
C PHE A 173 -2.07 -14.86 -8.92
N SER A 174 -1.10 -14.74 -8.01
CA SER A 174 -0.03 -15.75 -7.95
C SER A 174 -0.56 -17.03 -7.28
N GLU A 175 0.08 -18.17 -7.54
CA GLU A 175 -0.26 -19.43 -6.85
C GLU A 175 -0.14 -19.33 -5.32
N LYS A 176 0.74 -18.45 -4.84
CA LYS A 176 0.98 -18.22 -3.41
C LYS A 176 -0.19 -17.48 -2.77
N ASP A 177 -0.76 -16.49 -3.47
CA ASP A 177 -1.86 -15.66 -2.96
C ASP A 177 -3.16 -16.45 -2.79
N LEU A 178 -3.29 -17.57 -3.50
CA LEU A 178 -4.41 -18.50 -3.39
C LEU A 178 -4.32 -19.44 -2.17
N LYS A 179 -3.21 -19.42 -1.42
CA LYS A 179 -2.92 -20.39 -0.34
C LYS A 179 -2.98 -19.78 1.06
N TRP A 180 -3.14 -18.46 1.17
CA TRP A 180 -3.18 -17.79 2.48
C TRP A 180 -4.50 -18.04 3.21
N GLY A 181 -4.40 -18.19 4.53
CA GLY A 181 -5.56 -18.24 5.43
C GLY A 181 -6.12 -16.86 5.75
N GLY A 182 -7.23 -16.82 6.48
CA GLY A 182 -7.82 -15.57 6.97
C GLY A 182 -7.14 -15.04 8.24
N ILE A 183 -7.58 -13.87 8.69
CA ILE A 183 -7.11 -13.19 9.90
C ILE A 183 -7.41 -13.98 11.17
N LYS A 184 -8.40 -14.89 11.16
CA LYS A 184 -8.63 -15.81 12.28
C LYS A 184 -7.49 -16.82 12.48
N ASP A 185 -6.80 -17.17 11.40
CA ASP A 185 -5.65 -18.08 11.43
C ASP A 185 -4.33 -17.33 11.66
N PHE A 186 -4.37 -15.99 11.62
CA PHE A 186 -3.21 -15.15 11.89
C PHE A 186 -2.80 -15.29 13.36
N LYS A 187 -1.61 -15.83 13.56
CA LYS A 187 -0.95 -15.93 14.86
C LYS A 187 0.34 -15.13 14.77
N ARG A 188 0.56 -14.28 15.76
CA ARG A 188 1.80 -13.53 15.94
C ARG A 188 2.64 -14.16 17.01
#